data_AF-A7BEI9-F1
#
_entry.id   AF-A7BEI9-F1
#
_cell.length_a   1.000
_cell.length_b   1.000
_cell.length_c   1.000
_cell.angle_alpha   90.00
_cell.angle_beta   90.00
_cell.angle_gamma   90.00
#
_symmetry.space_group_name_H-M   'P 1'
#
loop_
_entity.id
_entity.type
_entity.pdbx_description
1 polymer ?
#
loop_
_entity_poly.entity_id
_entity_poly.type
_entity_poly.pdbx_seq_one_letter_code
_entity_poly.pdbx_strand_id
1 'polypeptide(L)'
;MVFIQQVLVLIAWLIGVVVRRVLKNRMTMSTASATLTGLAGLWGGLVIAGWIFDSGDLWKPGMIGVAALVALVVVIVVSLIAAYLHPRPGLDPISEVARHGESDSLEFKSSARWNMRSGKRDDAMETVIAKTVAAFMNSGGGTLLIGVDDEGRLIGLGPDYATLKTPDADRFELWIRDLWGQRMGTNAATLPRLDFAEATDPQDGYERQDVCRVTIPPSPRPVYLRGPKGKGEAELWVRVGNSTRRLEVVDAVQYVSTRWPESVRVSPWTRVRLLALRRREVPTRLPGVVERVLTERERSILPASEEE
;
A
#
# COMPACT_ATOMS: atom_id res chain seq x y z
N MET A 1 3.26 -11.11 -43.59
CA MET A 1 2.06 -10.65 -42.85
C MET A 1 2.26 -10.62 -41.34
N VAL A 2 2.77 -11.67 -40.68
CA VAL A 2 2.87 -11.73 -39.20
C VAL A 2 3.69 -10.59 -38.56
N PHE A 3 4.83 -10.20 -39.14
CA PHE A 3 5.65 -9.09 -38.65
C PHE A 3 4.93 -7.73 -38.68
N ILE A 4 4.02 -7.53 -39.62
CA ILE A 4 3.27 -6.28 -39.80
C ILE A 4 2.35 -6.05 -38.60
N GLN A 5 1.65 -7.10 -38.19
CA GLN A 5 0.74 -7.05 -37.05
C GLN A 5 1.48 -6.79 -35.73
N GLN A 6 2.70 -7.31 -35.57
CA GLN A 6 3.53 -7.07 -34.39
C GLN A 6 3.96 -5.60 -34.27
N VAL A 7 4.35 -4.97 -35.39
CA VAL A 7 4.76 -3.56 -35.41
C VAL A 7 3.57 -2.64 -35.08
N LEU A 8 2.39 -2.92 -35.65
CA LEU A 8 1.18 -2.14 -35.35
C LEU A 8 0.76 -2.24 -33.88
N VAL A 9 0.84 -3.43 -33.28
CA VAL A 9 0.56 -3.62 -31.85
C VAL A 9 1.57 -2.85 -30.99
N LEU A 10 2.85 -2.83 -31.37
CA LEU A 10 3.87 -2.07 -30.65
C LEU A 10 3.63 -0.55 -30.73
N ILE A 11 3.20 -0.04 -31.89
CA ILE A 11 2.81 1.37 -32.07
C ILE A 11 1.57 1.68 -31.21
N ALA A 12 0.53 0.84 -31.24
CA ALA A 12 -0.65 1.01 -30.39
C ALA A 12 -0.30 1.03 -28.90
N TRP A 13 0.63 0.18 -28.49
CA TRP A 13 1.13 0.11 -27.12
C TRP A 13 1.89 1.36 -26.70
N LEU A 14 2.80 1.85 -27.54
CA LEU A 14 3.51 3.10 -27.29
C LEU A 14 2.53 4.27 -27.16
N ILE A 15 1.56 4.39 -28.07
CA ILE A 15 0.52 5.43 -28.01
C ILE A 15 -0.28 5.31 -26.69
N GLY A 16 -0.75 4.11 -26.34
CA GLY A 16 -1.48 3.88 -25.10
C GLY A 16 -0.68 4.24 -23.84
N VAL A 17 0.60 3.92 -23.80
CA VAL A 17 1.50 4.25 -22.68
C VAL A 17 1.74 5.77 -22.60
N VAL A 18 2.00 6.44 -23.72
CA VAL A 18 2.23 7.89 -23.77
C VAL A 18 0.98 8.65 -23.35
N VAL A 19 -0.18 8.32 -23.93
CA VAL A 19 -1.46 8.97 -23.60
C VAL A 19 -1.79 8.77 -22.13
N ARG A 20 -1.61 7.56 -21.60
CA ARG A 20 -1.81 7.29 -20.17
C ARG A 20 -0.86 8.08 -19.28
N ARG A 21 0.38 8.26 -19.69
CA ARG A 21 1.37 9.04 -18.92
C ARG A 21 1.03 10.53 -18.92
N VAL A 22 0.57 11.08 -20.04
CA VAL A 22 0.14 12.48 -20.18
C VAL A 22 -1.17 12.74 -19.44
N LEU A 23 -2.12 11.80 -19.53
CA LEU A 23 -3.45 11.89 -18.92
C LEU A 23 -3.54 11.13 -17.57
N LYS A 24 -2.41 10.98 -16.86
CA LYS A 24 -2.31 10.18 -15.61
C LYS A 24 -3.35 10.58 -14.55
N ASN A 25 -3.76 11.85 -14.53
CA ASN A 25 -4.75 12.38 -13.60
C ASN A 25 -6.19 12.39 -14.16
N ARG A 26 -6.42 12.00 -15.42
CA ARG A 26 -7.75 12.04 -16.05
C ARG A 26 -8.24 10.72 -16.63
N MET A 27 -7.38 9.72 -16.84
CA MET A 27 -7.82 8.43 -17.38
C MET A 27 -8.17 7.41 -16.29
N THR A 28 -9.34 6.79 -16.44
CA THR A 28 -9.77 5.60 -15.69
C THR A 28 -9.42 4.29 -16.39
N MET A 29 -9.03 4.34 -17.68
CA MET A 29 -8.79 3.15 -18.50
C MET A 29 -7.46 2.45 -18.15
N SER A 30 -7.50 1.11 -18.12
CA SER A 30 -6.30 0.27 -17.99
C SER A 30 -5.37 0.42 -19.20
N THR A 31 -4.08 0.14 -19.03
CA THR A 31 -3.11 0.15 -20.16
C THR A 31 -3.57 -0.78 -21.28
N ALA A 32 -4.17 -1.93 -20.95
CA ALA A 32 -4.70 -2.90 -21.90
C ALA A 32 -5.87 -2.33 -22.72
N SER A 33 -6.81 -1.65 -22.08
CA SER A 33 -7.94 -1.01 -22.75
C SER A 33 -7.48 0.12 -23.68
N ALA A 34 -6.51 0.94 -23.24
CA ALA A 34 -5.93 1.99 -24.07
C ALA A 34 -5.20 1.45 -25.31
N THR A 35 -4.48 0.33 -25.18
CA THR A 35 -3.87 -0.37 -26.33
C THR A 35 -4.91 -0.85 -27.33
N LEU A 36 -6.01 -1.45 -26.86
CA LEU A 36 -7.06 -1.96 -27.74
C LEU A 36 -7.74 -0.83 -28.50
N THR A 37 -8.05 0.28 -27.83
CA THR A 37 -8.58 1.49 -28.47
C THR A 37 -7.59 2.07 -29.49
N GLY A 38 -6.30 2.11 -29.16
CA GLY A 38 -5.24 2.56 -30.07
C GLY A 38 -5.10 1.65 -31.29
N LEU A 39 -5.25 0.34 -31.10
CA LEU A 39 -5.22 -0.62 -32.20
C LEU A 39 -6.42 -0.41 -33.14
N ALA A 40 -7.64 -0.28 -32.61
CA ALA A 40 -8.83 0.02 -33.41
C ALA A 40 -8.67 1.34 -34.20
N GLY A 41 -8.09 2.36 -33.57
CA GLY A 41 -7.76 3.62 -34.22
C GLY A 41 -6.72 3.50 -35.33
N LEU A 42 -5.70 2.63 -35.17
CA LEU A 42 -4.70 2.36 -36.22
C LEU A 42 -5.33 1.68 -37.44
N TRP A 43 -6.22 0.70 -37.23
CA TRP A 43 -6.93 0.03 -38.33
C TRP A 43 -7.81 1.02 -39.09
N GLY A 44 -8.61 1.84 -38.39
CA GLY A 44 -9.41 2.89 -39.01
C GLY A 44 -8.55 3.93 -39.74
N GLY A 45 -7.42 4.32 -39.14
CA GLY A 45 -6.49 5.26 -39.73
C GLY A 45 -5.80 4.75 -41.00
N LEU A 46 -5.51 3.46 -41.10
CA LEU A 46 -4.98 2.84 -42.32
C LEU A 46 -6.01 2.82 -43.45
N VAL A 47 -7.28 2.60 -43.14
CA VAL A 47 -8.37 2.70 -44.14
C VAL A 47 -8.49 4.13 -44.67
N ILE A 48 -8.47 5.13 -43.78
CA ILE A 48 -8.50 6.55 -44.15
C ILE A 48 -7.26 6.92 -44.98
N ALA A 49 -6.08 6.45 -44.58
CA ALA A 49 -4.85 6.70 -45.32
C ALA A 49 -4.86 6.06 -46.71
N GLY A 50 -5.44 4.86 -46.86
CA GLY A 50 -5.59 4.20 -48.16
C GLY A 50 -6.44 5.01 -49.13
N TRP A 51 -7.49 5.67 -48.63
CA TRP A 51 -8.32 6.60 -49.42
C TRP A 51 -7.60 7.88 -49.82
N ILE A 52 -6.73 8.42 -48.95
CA ILE A 52 -6.02 9.68 -49.20
C ILE A 52 -4.85 9.50 -50.18
N PHE A 53 -4.11 8.40 -50.06
CA PHE A 53 -2.87 8.18 -50.80
C PHE A 53 -3.05 7.27 -52.03
N ASP A 54 -4.26 6.78 -52.30
CA ASP A 54 -4.64 5.88 -53.42
C ASP A 54 -3.56 4.83 -53.72
N SER A 55 -3.08 4.19 -52.65
CA SER A 55 -1.92 3.32 -52.65
C SER A 55 -2.27 2.00 -51.96
N GLY A 56 -2.08 0.88 -52.64
CA GLY A 56 -2.22 -0.46 -52.05
C GLY A 56 -1.08 -0.85 -51.10
N ASP A 57 -0.04 -0.02 -50.98
CA ASP A 57 1.13 -0.30 -50.16
C ASP A 57 1.05 0.40 -48.80
N LEU A 58 0.74 -0.38 -47.77
CA LEU A 58 0.54 0.05 -46.38
C LEU A 58 1.80 0.61 -45.69
N TRP A 59 2.98 0.50 -46.30
CA TRP A 59 4.27 0.85 -45.69
C TRP A 59 4.83 2.22 -46.07
N LYS A 60 4.11 3.01 -46.86
CA LYS A 60 4.52 4.40 -47.09
C LYS A 60 4.59 5.13 -45.74
N PRO A 61 5.71 5.82 -45.41
CA PRO A 61 5.85 6.51 -44.12
C PRO A 61 4.70 7.47 -43.82
N GLY A 62 4.13 8.10 -44.86
CA GLY A 62 2.94 8.95 -44.75
C GLY A 62 1.68 8.21 -44.29
N MET A 63 1.46 6.95 -44.72
CA MET A 63 0.30 6.16 -44.32
C MET A 63 0.38 5.74 -42.85
N ILE A 64 1.55 5.30 -42.40
CA ILE A 64 1.79 4.95 -41.00
C ILE A 64 1.65 6.20 -40.12
N GLY A 65 2.14 7.36 -40.58
CA GLY A 65 2.00 8.64 -39.90
C GLY A 65 0.54 9.05 -39.71
N VAL A 66 -0.27 8.98 -40.77
CA VAL A 66 -1.71 9.27 -40.70
C VAL A 66 -2.44 8.29 -39.80
N ALA A 67 -2.14 6.99 -39.91
CA ALA A 67 -2.76 5.98 -39.06
C ALA A 67 -2.45 6.19 -37.58
N ALA A 68 -1.19 6.49 -37.24
CA ALA A 68 -0.77 6.78 -35.87
C ALA A 68 -1.43 8.05 -35.32
N LEU A 69 -1.58 9.09 -36.15
CA LEU A 69 -2.28 10.32 -35.77
C LEU A 69 -3.77 10.06 -35.48
N VAL A 70 -4.46 9.33 -36.35
CA VAL A 70 -5.86 8.94 -36.15
C VAL A 70 -6.00 8.11 -34.87
N ALA A 71 -5.11 7.14 -34.66
CA ALA A 71 -5.09 6.32 -33.45
C ALA A 71 -4.91 7.17 -32.18
N LEU A 72 -3.98 8.12 -32.20
CA LEU A 72 -3.76 9.05 -31.08
C LEU A 72 -5.03 9.87 -30.77
N VAL A 73 -5.67 10.44 -31.79
CA VAL A 73 -6.91 11.22 -31.64
C VAL A 73 -8.03 10.36 -31.08
N VAL A 74 -8.24 9.16 -31.63
CA VAL A 74 -9.28 8.22 -31.15
C VAL A 74 -9.06 7.87 -29.68
N VAL A 75 -7.84 7.53 -29.28
CA VAL A 75 -7.53 7.22 -27.87
C VAL A 75 -7.81 8.43 -26.97
N ILE A 76 -7.41 9.64 -27.38
CA ILE A 76 -7.67 10.87 -26.59
C ILE A 76 -9.18 11.11 -26.46
N VAL A 77 -9.93 11.08 -27.55
CA VAL A 77 -11.37 11.35 -27.56
C VAL A 77 -12.12 10.32 -26.73
N VAL A 78 -11.86 9.02 -26.94
CA VAL A 78 -12.46 7.94 -26.13
C VAL A 78 -12.10 8.10 -24.66
N SER A 79 -10.86 8.47 -24.35
CA SER A 79 -10.44 8.69 -22.96
C SER A 79 -11.14 9.89 -22.32
N LEU A 80 -11.37 10.97 -23.07
CA LEU A 80 -12.11 12.14 -22.61
C LEU A 80 -13.60 11.84 -22.41
N ILE A 81 -14.21 11.11 -23.36
CA ILE A 81 -15.60 10.65 -23.25
C ILE A 81 -15.75 9.72 -22.06
N ALA A 82 -14.85 8.74 -21.89
CA ALA A 82 -14.86 7.85 -20.73
C ALA A 82 -14.67 8.62 -19.42
N ALA A 83 -13.81 9.63 -19.38
CA ALA A 83 -13.63 10.49 -18.20
C ALA A 83 -14.86 11.38 -17.91
N TYR A 84 -15.64 11.74 -18.94
CA TYR A 84 -16.86 12.53 -18.81
C TYR A 84 -18.07 11.69 -18.41
N LEU A 85 -18.24 10.52 -19.02
CA LEU A 85 -19.35 9.57 -18.75
C LEU A 85 -19.14 8.77 -17.47
N HIS A 86 -17.89 8.50 -17.13
CA HIS A 86 -17.48 7.94 -15.84
C HIS A 86 -16.58 8.96 -15.15
N PRO A 87 -17.14 10.05 -14.59
CA PRO A 87 -16.45 10.78 -13.54
C PRO A 87 -15.95 9.72 -12.57
N ARG A 88 -14.68 9.80 -12.14
CA ARG A 88 -14.14 8.89 -11.12
C ARG A 88 -15.24 8.69 -10.09
N PRO A 89 -15.72 7.46 -9.84
CA PRO A 89 -16.69 7.30 -8.78
C PRO A 89 -16.02 7.92 -7.56
N GLY A 90 -16.59 9.03 -7.10
CA GLY A 90 -16.32 9.48 -5.75
C GLY A 90 -16.60 8.27 -4.87
N LEU A 91 -15.86 8.13 -3.78
CA LEU A 91 -16.24 7.13 -2.80
C LEU A 91 -17.72 7.34 -2.46
N ASP A 92 -18.49 6.26 -2.37
CA ASP A 92 -19.92 6.33 -2.05
C ASP A 92 -20.14 7.20 -0.81
N PRO A 93 -21.25 7.94 -0.68
CA PRO A 93 -21.53 8.73 0.50
C PRO A 93 -21.35 7.91 1.78
N ILE A 94 -20.80 8.51 2.84
CA ILE A 94 -20.54 7.80 4.11
C ILE A 94 -21.80 7.15 4.67
N SER A 95 -22.96 7.81 4.50
CA SER A 95 -24.27 7.26 4.88
C SER A 95 -24.64 5.99 4.11
N GLU A 96 -24.30 5.90 2.82
CA GLU A 96 -24.53 4.69 2.02
C GLU A 96 -23.56 3.58 2.42
N VAL A 97 -22.29 3.91 2.68
CA VAL A 97 -21.30 2.95 3.20
C VAL A 97 -21.75 2.38 4.54
N ALA A 98 -22.24 3.22 5.47
CA ALA A 98 -22.72 2.78 6.77
C ALA A 98 -23.91 1.80 6.68
N ARG A 99 -24.78 1.95 5.67
CA ARG A 99 -25.92 1.05 5.45
C ARG A 99 -25.55 -0.37 5.06
N HIS A 100 -24.33 -0.60 4.57
CA HIS A 100 -23.85 -1.95 4.24
C HIS A 100 -23.58 -2.81 5.49
N GLY A 101 -23.46 -2.19 6.66
CA GLY A 101 -23.09 -2.87 7.91
C GLY A 101 -21.62 -3.27 7.98
N GLU A 102 -21.17 -3.71 9.16
CA GLU A 102 -19.80 -4.18 9.34
C GLU A 102 -19.48 -5.44 8.52
N SER A 103 -18.26 -5.53 8.02
CA SER A 103 -17.76 -6.66 7.26
C SER A 103 -16.28 -6.93 7.53
N ASP A 104 -15.67 -7.85 6.80
CA ASP A 104 -14.23 -8.11 6.89
C ASP A 104 -13.37 -6.91 6.48
N SER A 105 -13.94 -6.01 5.67
CA SER A 105 -13.31 -4.83 5.07
C SER A 105 -13.98 -3.50 5.47
N LEU A 106 -15.02 -3.52 6.31
CA LEU A 106 -15.71 -2.34 6.84
C LEU A 106 -15.90 -2.48 8.35
N GLU A 107 -15.41 -1.51 9.13
CA GLU A 107 -15.52 -1.50 10.59
C GLU A 107 -16.11 -0.17 11.07
N PHE A 108 -16.99 -0.22 12.06
CA PHE A 108 -17.57 0.95 12.70
C PHE A 108 -17.01 1.17 14.10
N LYS A 109 -16.83 2.43 14.46
CA LYS A 109 -16.48 2.86 15.81
C LYS A 109 -17.24 4.13 16.16
N SER A 110 -17.87 4.14 17.32
CA SER A 110 -18.62 5.30 17.83
C SER A 110 -17.72 6.51 18.09
N SER A 111 -16.44 6.28 18.42
CA SER A 111 -15.48 7.31 18.81
C SER A 111 -14.05 6.84 18.55
N ALA A 112 -13.09 7.78 18.55
CA ALA A 112 -11.67 7.46 18.33
C ALA A 112 -10.82 7.49 19.60
N ARG A 113 -11.18 8.34 20.56
CA ARG A 113 -10.42 8.61 21.79
C ARG A 113 -11.29 8.87 23.00
N TRP A 114 -12.60 9.02 22.82
CA TRP A 114 -13.55 9.15 23.92
C TRP A 114 -14.20 7.81 24.27
N ASN A 115 -14.21 7.44 25.54
CA ASN A 115 -14.92 6.24 26.00
C ASN A 115 -16.33 6.63 26.45
N MET A 116 -17.33 6.26 25.63
CA MET A 116 -18.75 6.58 25.84
C MET A 116 -19.31 6.10 27.18
N ARG A 117 -18.77 5.00 27.74
CA ARG A 117 -19.23 4.45 29.03
C ARG A 117 -18.66 5.20 30.23
N SER A 118 -17.40 5.61 30.14
CA SER A 118 -16.70 6.29 31.24
C SER A 118 -16.75 7.81 31.16
N GLY A 119 -17.24 8.37 30.05
CA GLY A 119 -17.40 9.81 29.87
C GLY A 119 -16.08 10.57 29.93
N LYS A 120 -14.98 9.97 29.46
CA LYS A 120 -13.65 10.59 29.45
C LYS A 120 -12.81 10.09 28.29
N ARG A 121 -11.74 10.84 28.00
CA ARG A 121 -10.68 10.41 27.09
C ARG A 121 -10.04 9.10 27.59
N ASP A 122 -9.81 8.18 26.67
CA ASP A 122 -9.25 6.86 26.93
C ASP A 122 -8.25 6.44 25.85
N ASP A 123 -7.00 6.24 26.24
CA ASP A 123 -5.91 5.77 25.37
C ASP A 123 -6.16 4.35 24.82
N ALA A 124 -7.05 3.58 25.45
CA ALA A 124 -7.49 2.30 24.93
C ALA A 124 -8.31 2.47 23.63
N MET A 125 -9.14 3.50 23.53
CA MET A 125 -9.90 3.81 22.31
C MET A 125 -8.94 4.19 21.17
N GLU A 126 -7.94 5.04 21.47
CA GLU A 126 -6.90 5.41 20.50
C GLU A 126 -6.15 4.15 20.00
N THR A 127 -5.90 3.21 20.91
CA THR A 127 -5.24 1.94 20.59
C THR A 127 -6.12 1.03 19.74
N VAL A 128 -7.44 0.98 19.96
CA VAL A 128 -8.38 0.23 19.12
C VAL A 128 -8.34 0.76 17.68
N ILE A 129 -8.43 2.08 17.50
CA ILE A 129 -8.33 2.71 16.16
C ILE A 129 -7.01 2.34 15.48
N ALA A 130 -5.89 2.48 16.18
CA ALA A 130 -4.58 2.19 15.61
C ALA A 130 -4.41 0.70 15.24
N LYS A 131 -4.97 -0.23 16.05
CA LYS A 131 -5.00 -1.67 15.75
C LYS A 131 -5.82 -1.98 14.50
N THR A 132 -7.01 -1.40 14.39
CA THR A 132 -7.89 -1.59 13.22
C THR A 132 -7.21 -1.11 11.95
N VAL A 133 -6.62 0.09 11.97
CA VAL A 133 -5.91 0.65 10.81
C VAL A 133 -4.71 -0.22 10.42
N ALA A 134 -3.88 -0.64 11.38
CA ALA A 134 -2.74 -1.53 11.11
C ALA A 134 -3.19 -2.90 10.57
N ALA A 135 -4.28 -3.45 11.12
CA ALA A 135 -4.85 -4.72 10.65
C ALA A 135 -5.33 -4.64 9.21
N PHE A 136 -6.05 -3.58 8.83
CA PHE A 136 -6.47 -3.37 7.45
C PHE A 136 -5.28 -3.21 6.51
N MET A 137 -4.26 -2.42 6.88
CA MET A 137 -3.03 -2.28 6.09
C MET A 137 -2.33 -3.61 5.85
N ASN A 138 -2.28 -4.48 6.86
CA ASN A 138 -1.63 -5.79 6.76
C ASN A 138 -2.48 -6.85 6.06
N SER A 139 -3.76 -6.57 5.82
CA SER A 139 -4.74 -7.46 5.17
C SER A 139 -5.17 -6.88 3.81
N GLY A 140 -6.42 -7.03 3.39
CA GLY A 140 -6.89 -6.58 2.07
C GLY A 140 -7.00 -5.06 1.89
N GLY A 141 -6.66 -4.26 2.92
CA GLY A 141 -7.21 -2.91 3.06
C GLY A 141 -8.61 -2.95 3.65
N GLY A 142 -9.26 -1.80 3.71
CA GLY A 142 -10.62 -1.66 4.20
C GLY A 142 -11.00 -0.22 4.49
N THR A 143 -12.14 -0.05 5.12
CA THR A 143 -12.73 1.23 5.49
C THR A 143 -13.07 1.19 6.97
N LEU A 144 -12.68 2.23 7.71
CA LEU A 144 -13.08 2.44 9.09
C LEU A 144 -13.96 3.69 9.15
N LEU A 145 -15.19 3.58 9.66
CA LEU A 145 -16.03 4.72 9.97
C LEU A 145 -15.96 5.03 11.47
N ILE A 146 -15.70 6.29 11.81
CA ILE A 146 -15.56 6.78 13.18
C ILE A 146 -16.62 7.86 13.42
N GLY A 147 -17.36 7.76 14.54
CA GLY A 147 -18.58 8.53 14.76
C GLY A 147 -19.81 7.80 14.22
N VAL A 148 -19.75 6.47 14.11
CA VAL A 148 -20.86 5.60 13.70
C VAL A 148 -21.09 4.56 14.79
N ASP A 149 -22.34 4.38 15.21
CA ASP A 149 -22.68 3.34 16.19
C ASP A 149 -22.78 1.94 15.56
N ASP A 150 -23.04 0.94 16.39
CA ASP A 150 -23.11 -0.46 15.97
C ASP A 150 -24.32 -0.73 15.04
N GLU A 151 -25.33 0.14 15.07
CA GLU A 151 -26.50 0.12 14.19
C GLU A 151 -26.28 0.85 12.85
N GLY A 152 -25.12 1.48 12.65
CA GLY A 152 -24.79 2.22 11.42
C GLY A 152 -25.34 3.66 11.40
N ARG A 153 -25.79 4.20 12.53
CA ARG A 153 -26.21 5.60 12.64
C ARG A 153 -25.01 6.51 12.77
N LEU A 154 -25.04 7.63 12.05
CA LEU A 154 -23.96 8.62 12.00
C LEU A 154 -24.12 9.59 13.17
N ILE A 155 -23.59 9.20 14.33
CA ILE A 155 -23.68 9.93 15.61
C ILE A 155 -22.68 11.10 15.75
N GLY A 156 -21.64 11.10 14.93
CA GLY A 156 -20.63 12.17 14.90
C GLY A 156 -19.58 12.10 16.01
N LEU A 157 -18.57 12.98 15.89
CA LEU A 157 -17.35 13.00 16.71
C LEU A 157 -17.32 14.11 17.79
N GLY A 158 -18.48 14.63 18.22
CA GLY A 158 -18.55 15.73 19.18
C GLY A 158 -17.68 15.55 20.44
N PRO A 159 -17.80 14.42 21.16
CA PRO A 159 -16.97 14.13 22.33
C PRO A 159 -15.46 14.05 22.00
N ASP A 160 -15.11 13.48 20.84
CA ASP A 160 -13.70 13.41 20.40
C ASP A 160 -13.15 14.80 20.09
N TYR A 161 -13.93 15.65 19.40
CA TYR A 161 -13.58 17.04 19.08
C TYR A 161 -13.38 17.88 20.36
N ALA A 162 -14.22 17.68 21.38
CA ALA A 162 -14.11 18.39 22.65
C ALA A 162 -12.80 18.09 23.42
N THR A 163 -12.10 17.00 23.09
CA THR A 163 -10.77 16.69 23.67
C THR A 163 -9.61 17.40 22.96
N LEU A 164 -9.88 18.15 21.89
CA LEU A 164 -8.91 18.91 21.11
C LEU A 164 -8.90 20.39 21.53
N LYS A 165 -7.81 21.09 21.19
CA LYS A 165 -7.72 22.54 21.43
C LYS A 165 -8.75 23.34 20.64
N THR A 166 -9.06 22.87 19.44
CA THR A 166 -10.07 23.41 18.54
C THR A 166 -10.96 22.22 18.15
N PRO A 167 -12.28 22.29 18.40
CA PRO A 167 -13.18 21.17 18.17
C PRO A 167 -13.63 21.12 16.70
N ASP A 168 -12.70 20.81 15.80
CA ASP A 168 -12.96 20.74 14.35
C ASP A 168 -12.34 19.48 13.69
N ALA A 169 -12.81 19.19 12.47
CA ALA A 169 -12.35 18.07 11.65
C ALA A 169 -10.85 18.15 11.30
N ASP A 170 -10.36 19.36 11.01
CA ASP A 170 -8.97 19.59 10.63
C ASP A 170 -8.01 19.21 11.78
N ARG A 171 -8.33 19.61 13.01
CA ARG A 171 -7.53 19.28 14.18
C ARG A 171 -7.61 17.80 14.51
N PHE A 172 -8.77 17.18 14.29
CA PHE A 172 -8.95 15.74 14.44
C PHE A 172 -8.09 14.97 13.42
N GLU A 173 -8.07 15.39 12.15
CA GLU A 173 -7.21 14.79 11.13
C GLU A 173 -5.72 14.91 11.48
N LEU A 174 -5.28 16.08 11.95
CA LEU A 174 -3.89 16.25 12.39
C LEU A 174 -3.55 15.30 13.55
N TRP A 175 -4.45 15.19 14.53
CA TRP A 175 -4.26 14.31 15.68
C TRP A 175 -4.18 12.83 15.28
N ILE A 176 -5.11 12.34 14.46
CA ILE A 176 -5.14 10.91 14.09
C ILE A 176 -3.96 10.54 13.19
N ARG A 177 -3.49 11.45 12.33
CA ARG A 177 -2.26 11.27 11.55
C ARG A 177 -1.02 11.22 12.44
N ASP A 178 -0.92 12.05 13.47
CA ASP A 178 0.16 12.01 14.45
C ASP A 178 0.12 10.70 15.26
N LEU A 179 -1.07 10.26 15.70
CA LEU A 179 -1.26 8.96 16.33
C LEU A 179 -0.69 7.83 15.45
N TRP A 180 -1.02 7.78 14.16
CA TRP A 180 -0.46 6.78 13.25
C TRP A 180 1.05 6.96 13.06
N GLY A 181 1.53 8.18 12.85
CA GLY A 181 2.96 8.46 12.69
C GLY A 181 3.79 7.94 13.87
N GLN A 182 3.32 8.17 15.10
CA GLN A 182 3.97 7.72 16.32
C GLN A 182 3.89 6.19 16.52
N ARG A 183 2.74 5.58 16.17
CA ARG A 183 2.45 4.18 16.50
C ARG A 183 2.89 3.18 15.44
N MET A 184 2.82 3.54 14.15
CA MET A 184 3.15 2.65 13.01
C MET A 184 4.21 3.22 12.06
N GLY A 185 4.72 4.42 12.34
CA GLY A 185 5.77 5.07 11.57
C GLY A 185 5.23 5.92 10.41
N THR A 186 6.00 6.94 10.03
CA THR A 186 5.61 7.96 9.06
C THR A 186 5.23 7.39 7.70
N ASN A 187 5.97 6.39 7.20
CA ASN A 187 5.68 5.80 5.88
C ASN A 187 4.30 5.13 5.83
N ALA A 188 3.95 4.37 6.87
CA ALA A 188 2.64 3.71 6.94
C ALA A 188 1.52 4.74 7.12
N ALA A 189 1.75 5.78 7.94
CA ALA A 189 0.77 6.83 8.24
C ALA A 189 0.36 7.69 7.01
N THR A 190 1.11 7.65 5.91
CA THR A 190 0.73 8.34 4.66
C THR A 190 -0.30 7.58 3.82
N LEU A 191 -0.51 6.30 4.10
CA LEU A 191 -1.39 5.45 3.29
C LEU A 191 -2.89 5.73 3.51
N PRO A 192 -3.40 5.87 4.75
CA PRO A 192 -4.81 6.12 4.96
C PRO A 192 -5.23 7.50 4.45
N ARG A 193 -6.40 7.54 3.80
CA ARG A 193 -7.05 8.79 3.40
C ARG A 193 -8.27 9.02 4.26
N LEU A 194 -8.45 10.27 4.67
CA LEU A 194 -9.59 10.69 5.47
C LEU A 194 -10.53 11.52 4.62
N ASP A 195 -11.81 11.36 4.88
CA ASP A 195 -12.86 12.24 4.42
C ASP A 195 -13.96 12.31 5.49
N PHE A 196 -14.71 13.41 5.48
CA PHE A 196 -15.68 13.73 6.52
C PHE A 196 -17.04 13.97 5.90
N ALA A 197 -18.09 13.58 6.61
CA ALA A 197 -19.47 13.91 6.29
C ALA A 197 -20.21 14.33 7.56
N GLU A 198 -21.22 15.17 7.41
CA GLU A 198 -22.03 15.64 8.52
C GLU A 198 -22.78 14.49 9.19
N ALA A 199 -22.84 14.53 10.53
CA ALA A 199 -23.61 13.57 11.31
C ALA A 199 -25.11 13.75 11.07
N THR A 200 -25.86 12.64 10.96
CA THR A 200 -27.31 12.67 10.75
C THR A 200 -28.09 12.53 12.06
N ASP A 201 -27.47 11.97 13.09
CA ASP A 201 -28.03 11.80 14.44
C ASP A 201 -27.02 12.37 15.47
N PRO A 202 -26.67 13.67 15.39
CA PRO A 202 -25.59 14.25 16.17
C PRO A 202 -25.86 14.16 17.68
N GLN A 203 -24.81 13.93 18.46
CA GLN A 203 -24.91 13.84 19.92
C GLN A 203 -25.24 15.20 20.55
N ASP A 204 -26.08 15.20 21.59
CA ASP A 204 -26.45 16.41 22.31
C ASP A 204 -25.26 17.11 22.97
N GLY A 205 -25.31 18.45 23.03
CA GLY A 205 -24.33 19.26 23.76
C GLY A 205 -23.06 19.61 22.99
N TYR A 206 -22.99 19.27 21.70
CA TYR A 206 -21.91 19.66 20.80
C TYR A 206 -22.47 20.41 19.58
N GLU A 207 -21.64 21.26 18.97
CA GLU A 207 -22.03 22.02 17.77
C GLU A 207 -22.06 21.11 16.53
N ARG A 208 -21.58 21.61 15.38
CA ARG A 208 -21.49 20.81 14.15
C ARG A 208 -20.58 19.61 14.38
N GLN A 209 -21.11 18.43 14.07
CA GLN A 209 -20.42 17.17 14.24
C GLN A 209 -20.30 16.46 12.90
N ASP A 210 -19.12 15.90 12.67
CA ASP A 210 -18.86 15.10 11.49
C ASP A 210 -18.55 13.67 11.89
N VAL A 211 -18.79 12.77 10.95
CA VAL A 211 -18.31 11.40 10.93
C VAL A 211 -17.07 11.35 10.05
N CYS A 212 -16.05 10.63 10.50
CA CYS A 212 -14.81 10.45 9.76
C CYS A 212 -14.78 9.08 9.10
N ARG A 213 -14.58 9.05 7.78
CA ARG A 213 -14.21 7.83 7.07
C ARG A 213 -12.71 7.80 6.89
N VAL A 214 -12.12 6.66 7.23
CA VAL A 214 -10.72 6.32 6.93
C VAL A 214 -10.68 5.22 5.88
N THR A 215 -10.30 5.58 4.66
CA THR A 215 -10.06 4.62 3.57
C THR A 215 -8.61 4.13 3.63
N ILE A 216 -8.43 2.83 3.85
CA ILE A 216 -7.14 2.23 4.20
C ILE A 216 -6.73 1.25 3.09
N PRO A 217 -5.80 1.63 2.20
CA PRO A 217 -5.31 0.69 1.20
C PRO A 217 -4.41 -0.39 1.83
N PRO A 218 -4.28 -1.57 1.21
CA PRO A 218 -3.31 -2.57 1.64
C PRO A 218 -1.89 -2.01 1.53
N SER A 219 -1.08 -2.25 2.55
CA SER A 219 0.29 -1.75 2.59
C SER A 219 1.22 -2.59 1.70
N PRO A 220 2.18 -1.97 0.99
CA PRO A 220 3.19 -2.67 0.21
C PRO A 220 4.26 -3.35 1.07
N ARG A 221 4.26 -3.11 2.39
CA ARG A 221 5.20 -3.70 3.37
C ARG A 221 4.47 -4.03 4.68
N PRO A 222 4.98 -4.97 5.50
CA PRO A 222 4.40 -5.22 6.81
C PRO A 222 4.42 -3.97 7.69
N VAL A 223 3.30 -3.68 8.34
CA VAL A 223 3.10 -2.55 9.24
C VAL A 223 3.03 -3.06 10.67
N TYR A 224 4.03 -2.71 11.47
CA TYR A 224 4.07 -3.08 12.88
C TYR A 224 3.54 -1.92 13.73
N LEU A 225 2.66 -2.23 14.66
CA LEU A 225 2.09 -1.29 15.60
C LEU A 225 2.83 -1.37 16.92
N ARG A 226 3.36 -0.25 17.40
CA ARG A 226 3.93 -0.13 18.75
C ARG A 226 2.84 0.15 19.78
N GLY A 227 3.15 -0.03 21.05
CA GLY A 227 2.27 0.36 22.17
C GLY A 227 2.08 1.88 22.30
N PRO A 228 1.29 2.32 23.31
CA PRO A 228 1.00 3.72 23.56
C PRO A 228 2.22 4.63 23.57
N LYS A 229 2.08 5.82 22.99
CA LYS A 229 3.17 6.82 22.82
C LYS A 229 4.39 6.29 22.04
N GLY A 230 4.18 5.29 21.17
CA GLY A 230 5.23 4.71 20.33
C GLY A 230 6.23 3.83 21.08
N LYS A 231 5.92 3.45 22.33
CA LYS A 231 6.76 2.61 23.19
C LYS A 231 6.24 1.18 23.24
N GLY A 232 7.11 0.25 23.62
CA GLY A 232 6.78 -1.17 23.75
C GLY A 232 7.09 -1.97 22.50
N GLU A 233 6.71 -3.24 22.53
CA GLU A 233 6.99 -4.19 21.47
C GLU A 233 6.20 -3.86 20.20
N ALA A 234 6.82 -4.16 19.06
CA ALA A 234 6.21 -3.95 17.75
C ALA A 234 5.36 -5.18 17.41
N GLU A 235 4.05 -4.99 17.35
CA GLU A 235 3.08 -6.06 17.15
C GLU A 235 2.56 -6.07 15.72
N LEU A 236 2.37 -7.26 15.13
CA LEU A 236 1.74 -7.41 13.83
C LEU A 236 0.27 -7.79 14.01
N TRP A 237 -0.61 -6.90 13.57
CA TRP A 237 -2.07 -7.08 13.62
C TRP A 237 -2.61 -7.34 12.22
N VAL A 238 -3.57 -8.26 12.08
CA VAL A 238 -4.21 -8.63 10.81
C VAL A 238 -5.72 -8.82 10.99
N ARG A 239 -6.49 -8.64 9.92
CA ARG A 239 -7.91 -9.04 9.86
C ARG A 239 -8.05 -10.54 9.63
N VAL A 240 -8.89 -11.18 10.43
CA VAL A 240 -9.33 -12.57 10.30
C VAL A 240 -10.86 -12.58 10.39
N GLY A 241 -11.53 -12.59 9.23
CA GLY A 241 -12.97 -12.31 9.16
C GLY A 241 -13.27 -10.89 9.65
N ASN A 242 -14.29 -10.73 10.52
CA ASN A 242 -14.60 -9.43 11.13
C ASN A 242 -13.70 -9.05 12.31
N SER A 243 -12.71 -9.89 12.67
CA SER A 243 -11.95 -9.74 13.90
C SER A 243 -10.52 -9.28 13.63
N THR A 244 -10.03 -8.39 14.47
CA THR A 244 -8.62 -7.94 14.47
C THR A 244 -7.81 -8.82 15.42
N ARG A 245 -6.81 -9.54 14.91
CA ARG A 245 -5.96 -10.47 15.69
C ARG A 245 -4.49 -10.08 15.65
N ARG A 246 -3.81 -10.24 16.78
CA ARG A 246 -2.35 -10.17 16.86
C ARG A 246 -1.79 -11.51 16.40
N LEU A 247 -0.81 -11.47 15.51
CA LEU A 247 -0.04 -12.66 15.16
C LEU A 247 1.11 -12.83 16.16
N GLU A 248 1.28 -14.06 16.65
CA GLU A 248 2.49 -14.43 17.38
C GLU A 248 3.70 -14.47 16.44
N VAL A 249 4.90 -14.43 17.01
CA VAL A 249 6.14 -14.27 16.23
C VAL A 249 6.27 -15.28 15.09
N VAL A 250 5.96 -16.56 15.35
CA VAL A 250 6.06 -17.63 14.33
C VAL A 250 5.08 -17.39 13.19
N ASP A 251 3.81 -17.12 13.50
CA ASP A 251 2.77 -16.85 12.52
C ASP A 251 3.05 -15.56 11.74
N ALA A 252 3.57 -14.53 12.42
CA ALA A 252 3.94 -13.26 11.82
C ALA A 252 5.04 -13.44 10.77
N VAL A 253 6.09 -14.21 11.07
CA VAL A 253 7.18 -14.49 10.12
C VAL A 253 6.63 -15.24 8.88
N GLN A 254 5.82 -16.27 9.09
CA GLN A 254 5.21 -17.03 7.99
C GLN A 254 4.29 -16.15 7.14
N TYR A 255 3.42 -15.39 7.78
CA TYR A 255 2.49 -14.47 7.12
C TYR A 255 3.24 -13.44 6.27
N VAL A 256 4.26 -12.80 6.83
CA VAL A 256 5.06 -11.79 6.12
C VAL A 256 5.79 -12.39 4.92
N SER A 257 6.37 -13.59 5.07
CA SER A 257 7.09 -14.26 3.98
C SER A 257 6.19 -14.63 2.80
N THR A 258 4.92 -14.98 3.09
CA THR A 258 3.92 -15.36 2.08
C THR A 258 3.38 -14.12 1.38
N ARG A 259 3.03 -13.08 2.15
CA ARG A 259 2.36 -11.88 1.64
C ARG A 259 3.31 -10.88 0.99
N TRP A 260 4.52 -10.72 1.54
CA TRP A 260 5.54 -9.81 1.01
C TRP A 260 6.86 -10.54 0.77
N PRO A 261 6.97 -11.43 -0.23
CA PRO A 261 8.18 -12.21 -0.48
C PRO A 261 9.41 -11.33 -0.71
N GLU A 262 9.24 -10.16 -1.33
CA GLU A 262 10.33 -9.20 -1.57
C GLU A 262 10.92 -8.62 -0.29
N SER A 263 10.14 -8.52 0.79
CA SER A 263 10.64 -8.01 2.07
C SER A 263 11.58 -8.99 2.77
N VAL A 264 11.51 -10.28 2.40
CA VAL A 264 12.30 -11.37 3.01
C VAL A 264 13.41 -11.87 2.08
N ARG A 265 13.32 -11.62 0.76
CA ARG A 265 14.32 -12.09 -0.21
C ARG A 265 15.64 -11.33 -0.06
N VAL A 266 16.69 -12.06 0.32
CA VAL A 266 18.08 -11.62 0.16
C VAL A 266 18.44 -11.48 -1.32
N SER A 267 19.03 -10.33 -1.67
CA SER A 267 19.54 -10.04 -3.01
C SER A 267 20.42 -11.18 -3.56
N PRO A 268 20.35 -11.51 -4.87
CA PRO A 268 21.21 -12.51 -5.48
C PRO A 268 22.71 -12.27 -5.19
N TRP A 269 23.14 -11.01 -5.17
CA TRP A 269 24.52 -10.63 -4.84
C TRP A 269 24.88 -10.93 -3.38
N THR A 270 23.94 -10.72 -2.45
CA THR A 270 24.13 -11.07 -1.05
C THR A 270 24.23 -12.58 -0.88
N ARG A 271 23.43 -13.38 -1.62
CA ARG A 271 23.54 -14.85 -1.62
C ARG A 271 24.90 -15.31 -2.13
N VAL A 272 25.38 -14.74 -3.25
CA VAL A 272 26.72 -15.05 -3.80
C VAL A 272 27.82 -14.66 -2.81
N ARG A 273 27.74 -13.48 -2.18
CA ARG A 273 28.70 -13.03 -1.17
C ARG A 273 28.71 -13.95 0.05
N LEU A 274 27.54 -14.36 0.55
CA LEU A 274 27.44 -15.30 1.67
C LEU A 274 28.01 -16.67 1.28
N LEU A 275 27.80 -17.15 0.06
CA LEU A 275 28.36 -18.41 -0.43
C LEU A 275 29.90 -18.33 -0.58
N ALA A 276 30.42 -17.19 -1.01
CA ALA A 276 31.86 -16.94 -1.09
C ALA A 276 32.51 -16.83 0.31
N LEU A 277 31.81 -16.26 1.29
CA LEU A 277 32.25 -16.20 2.68
C LEU A 277 32.16 -17.56 3.38
N ARG A 278 31.19 -18.41 3.02
CA ARG A 278 31.08 -19.78 3.53
C ARG A 278 32.27 -20.66 3.08
N ARG A 279 32.93 -20.32 1.97
CA ARG A 279 34.19 -20.96 1.53
C ARG A 279 35.44 -20.44 2.27
N ARG A 280 35.32 -19.48 3.19
CA ARG A 280 36.42 -18.93 4.00
C ARG A 280 36.47 -19.48 5.43
N GLU A 281 35.96 -20.68 5.68
CA GLU A 281 36.39 -21.47 6.85
C GLU A 281 37.76 -22.09 6.54
N VAL A 282 38.80 -21.25 6.52
CA VAL A 282 40.14 -21.74 6.82
C VAL A 282 40.16 -21.85 8.35
N PRO A 283 40.41 -23.02 8.94
CA PRO A 283 40.56 -23.12 10.39
C PRO A 283 41.62 -22.10 10.80
N THR A 284 41.29 -21.24 11.76
CA THR A 284 42.16 -20.20 12.28
C THR A 284 43.46 -20.87 12.73
N ARG A 285 44.50 -20.84 11.89
CA ARG A 285 45.86 -21.17 12.38
C ARG A 285 46.14 -20.16 13.47
N LEU A 286 46.48 -20.67 14.66
CA LEU A 286 46.93 -19.82 15.75
C LEU A 286 48.08 -18.94 15.23
N PRO A 287 48.15 -17.65 15.60
CA PRO A 287 49.30 -16.83 15.24
C PRO A 287 50.59 -17.56 15.63
N GLY A 288 51.61 -17.60 14.76
CA GLY A 288 52.79 -18.46 14.95
C GLY A 288 53.61 -18.19 16.22
N VAL A 289 53.31 -17.12 16.96
CA VAL A 289 53.81 -16.86 18.31
C VAL A 289 53.12 -17.76 19.34
N VAL A 290 51.79 -17.92 19.25
CA VAL A 290 50.99 -18.77 20.13
C VAL A 290 51.35 -20.24 19.94
N GLU A 291 51.57 -20.66 18.69
CA GLU A 291 51.97 -22.03 18.36
C GLU A 291 53.37 -22.37 18.94
N ARG A 292 54.30 -21.41 18.89
CA ARG A 292 55.65 -21.53 19.50
C ARG A 292 55.61 -21.61 21.02
N VAL A 293 54.82 -20.75 21.66
CA VAL A 293 54.69 -20.74 23.12
C VAL A 293 54.07 -22.04 23.62
N LEU A 294 53.08 -22.60 22.91
CA LEU A 294 52.48 -23.89 23.27
C LEU A 294 53.47 -25.05 23.12
N THR A 295 54.26 -25.08 22.05
CA THR A 295 55.28 -26.14 21.84
C THR A 295 56.47 -26.02 22.79
N GLU A 296 56.91 -24.81 23.15
CA GLU A 296 57.94 -24.60 24.17
C GLU A 296 57.43 -24.99 25.57
N ARG A 297 56.15 -24.71 25.87
CA ARG A 297 55.53 -25.08 27.14
C ARG A 297 55.35 -26.60 27.26
N GLU A 298 54.97 -27.28 26.18
CA GLU A 298 54.94 -28.75 26.15
C GLU A 298 56.32 -29.37 26.39
N ARG A 299 57.38 -28.86 25.76
CA ARG A 299 58.75 -29.33 26.00
C ARG A 299 59.25 -29.01 27.42
N SER A 300 58.80 -27.91 28.00
CA SER A 300 59.15 -27.53 29.38
C SER A 300 58.38 -28.33 30.45
N ILE A 301 57.25 -28.94 30.11
CA ILE A 301 56.42 -29.73 31.04
C ILE A 301 56.85 -31.21 31.09
N LEU A 302 57.74 -31.64 30.19
CA LEU A 302 58.39 -32.95 30.23
C LEU A 302 59.85 -32.82 30.73
N PRO A 303 60.12 -32.80 32.05
CA PRO A 303 61.44 -33.10 32.56
C PRO A 303 61.58 -34.62 32.74
N ALA A 304 62.62 -35.16 32.10
CA ALA A 304 63.44 -36.27 32.60
C ALA A 304 62.72 -37.37 33.40
N SER A 305 62.13 -38.32 32.69
CA SER A 305 62.06 -39.72 33.13
C SER A 305 62.23 -40.58 31.89
N GLU A 306 63.23 -41.48 31.92
CA GLU A 306 63.82 -42.28 30.82
C GLU A 306 65.11 -41.61 30.27
N GLU A 307 66.34 -42.08 30.47
CA GLU A 307 66.92 -43.35 30.96
C GLU A 307 68.36 -43.11 31.46
N GLU A 308 68.81 -43.99 32.37
CA GLU A 308 70.19 -44.39 32.73
C GLU A 308 71.29 -43.35 33.05
#